data_AF-J9ERN5-F1
#
_entry.id   AF-J9ERN5-F1
#
_cell.length_a   1.000
_cell.length_b   1.000
_cell.length_c   1.000
_cell.angle_alpha   90.00
_cell.angle_beta   90.00
_cell.angle_gamma   90.00
#
_symmetry.space_group_name_H-M   'P 1'
#
loop_
_entity.id
_entity.type
_entity.pdbx_description
1 polymer ?
#
loop_
_entity_poly.entity_id
_entity_poly.type
_entity_poly.pdbx_seq_one_letter_code
_entity_poly.pdbx_strand_id
1 'polypeptide(L)'
;MTWYIEEQGKVYLDYNATTPIDKDVKQSIMDAFHIWGNPSSNNELGKKAKDGIEEARENVARLLHVSAKEIFFTSGGTETNSWVIYSCIEHRKAVWGRDYKPHIIASAIEHPSILEPLRDLKKKQEIGKLVF
;
A
#
# COMPACT_ATOMS: atom_id res chain seq x y z
N MET A 1 -50.71 23.97 5.75
CA MET A 1 -49.28 24.15 6.08
C MET A 1 -48.64 22.78 5.91
N THR A 2 -48.21 22.46 4.69
CA THR A 2 -47.74 21.13 4.32
C THR A 2 -46.22 21.22 4.24
N TRP A 3 -45.53 20.52 5.14
CA TRP A 3 -44.08 20.48 5.15
C TRP A 3 -43.60 19.63 3.98
N TYR A 4 -42.94 20.25 3.00
CA TYR A 4 -42.15 19.55 2.01
C TYR A 4 -40.90 19.01 2.72
N ILE A 5 -40.80 17.70 2.86
CA ILE A 5 -39.53 17.06 3.18
C ILE A 5 -38.77 17.03 1.84
N GLU A 6 -37.85 17.96 1.64
CA GLU A 6 -36.84 17.82 0.58
C GLU A 6 -36.13 16.49 0.79
N GLU A 7 -36.02 15.69 -0.27
CA GLU A 7 -35.24 14.45 -0.28
C GLU A 7 -33.79 14.81 0.10
N GLN A 8 -33.43 14.62 1.36
CA GLN A 8 -32.05 14.84 1.80
C GLN A 8 -31.17 13.80 1.11
N GLY A 9 -30.19 14.29 0.34
CA GLY A 9 -29.23 13.43 -0.34
C GLY A 9 -28.54 12.47 0.64
N LYS A 10 -27.99 11.37 0.11
CA LYS A 10 -27.30 10.36 0.94
C LYS A 10 -26.18 11.00 1.75
N VAL A 11 -26.20 10.80 3.07
CA VAL A 11 -25.11 11.19 3.97
C VAL A 11 -24.13 10.02 4.07
N TYR A 12 -22.88 10.24 3.65
CA TYR A 12 -21.83 9.22 3.69
C TYR A 12 -21.06 9.30 5.00
N LEU A 13 -21.17 8.26 5.84
CA LEU A 13 -20.54 8.17 7.17
C LEU A 13 -19.62 6.94 7.27
N ASP A 14 -18.99 6.54 6.16
CA ASP A 14 -18.16 5.31 6.08
C ASP A 14 -16.73 5.61 5.58
N TYR A 15 -16.16 6.74 6.02
CA TYR A 15 -14.82 7.20 5.62
C TYR A 15 -13.70 6.21 6.03
N ASN A 16 -13.96 5.31 6.97
CA ASN A 16 -13.00 4.27 7.36
C ASN A 16 -12.88 3.16 6.30
N ALA A 17 -13.90 2.95 5.45
CA ALA A 17 -13.83 1.98 4.36
C ALA A 17 -13.11 2.56 3.14
N THR A 18 -13.46 3.78 2.73
CA THR A 18 -12.76 4.55 1.70
C THR A 18 -13.17 6.02 1.75
N THR A 19 -12.46 6.89 1.03
CA THR A 19 -12.75 8.32 0.97
C THR A 19 -13.01 8.77 -0.47
N PRO A 20 -13.86 9.79 -0.68
CA PRO A 20 -13.88 10.50 -1.97
C PRO A 20 -12.48 11.00 -2.32
N ILE A 21 -12.13 10.98 -3.60
CA ILE A 21 -10.86 11.52 -4.09
C ILE A 21 -10.92 13.06 -3.97
N ASP A 22 -9.92 13.65 -3.32
CA ASP A 22 -9.78 15.10 -3.26
C ASP A 22 -9.65 15.70 -4.67
N LYS A 23 -10.26 16.87 -4.89
CA LYS A 23 -10.29 17.52 -6.22
C LYS A 23 -8.89 17.77 -6.79
N ASP A 24 -7.92 18.11 -5.95
CA ASP A 24 -6.56 18.46 -6.37
C ASP A 24 -5.81 17.16 -6.72
N VAL A 25 -6.04 16.09 -5.96
CA VAL A 25 -5.53 14.73 -6.29
C VAL A 25 -6.10 14.26 -7.62
N LYS A 26 -7.40 14.44 -7.85
CA LYS A 26 -8.03 14.10 -9.14
C LYS A 26 -7.38 14.86 -10.29
N GLN A 27 -7.14 16.16 -10.13
CA GLN A 27 -6.47 16.96 -11.15
C GLN A 27 -5.04 16.47 -11.42
N SER A 28 -4.25 16.21 -10.37
CA SER A 28 -2.89 15.68 -10.54
C SER A 28 -2.86 14.33 -11.28
N ILE A 29 -3.82 13.45 -11.01
CA ILE A 29 -3.95 12.19 -11.76
C ILE A 29 -4.27 12.45 -13.24
N MET A 30 -5.19 13.37 -13.53
CA MET A 30 -5.51 13.76 -14.90
C MET A 30 -4.29 14.34 -15.63
N ASP A 31 -3.52 15.19 -14.96
CA ASP A 31 -2.31 15.78 -15.52
C ASP A 31 -1.23 14.71 -15.78
N ALA A 32 -1.12 13.71 -14.90
CA ALA A 32 -0.18 12.60 -15.05
C ALA A 32 -0.46 11.76 -16.31
N PHE A 33 -1.71 11.67 -16.80
CA PHE A 33 -2.01 10.98 -18.07
C PHE A 33 -1.34 11.65 -19.28
N HIS A 34 -0.96 12.93 -19.19
CA HIS A 34 -0.19 13.60 -20.24
C HIS A 34 1.31 13.24 -20.21
N ILE A 35 1.78 12.61 -19.13
CA ILE A 35 3.16 12.14 -18.94
C ILE A 35 3.21 10.61 -19.12
N TRP A 36 2.98 10.17 -20.35
CA TRP A 36 2.71 8.75 -20.69
C TRP A 36 3.96 7.91 -21.01
N GLY A 37 5.15 8.51 -21.00
CA GLY A 37 6.40 7.81 -21.32
C GLY A 37 6.70 6.67 -20.35
N ASN A 38 7.42 5.64 -20.82
CA ASN A 38 7.91 4.59 -19.94
C ASN A 38 9.06 5.13 -19.07
N PRO A 39 8.94 5.19 -17.73
CA PRO A 39 9.95 5.78 -16.84
C PRO A 39 11.30 5.05 -16.87
N SER A 40 11.37 3.84 -17.41
CA SER A 40 12.61 3.08 -17.61
C SER A 40 13.33 3.40 -18.92
N SER A 41 12.74 4.23 -19.78
CA SER A 41 13.35 4.64 -21.06
C SER A 41 14.27 5.84 -20.89
N ASN A 42 15.41 5.85 -21.59
CA ASN A 42 16.40 6.94 -21.55
C ASN A 42 16.06 8.15 -22.43
N ASN A 43 14.96 8.10 -23.19
CA ASN A 43 14.50 9.21 -24.02
C ASN A 43 13.83 10.30 -23.16
N GLU A 44 13.57 11.46 -23.76
CA GLU A 44 13.00 12.62 -23.07
C GLU A 44 11.65 12.31 -22.40
N LEU A 45 10.78 11.55 -23.07
CA LEU A 45 9.48 11.15 -22.52
C LEU A 45 9.63 10.24 -21.28
N GLY A 46 10.57 9.30 -21.31
CA GLY A 46 10.85 8.42 -20.18
C GLY A 46 11.46 9.17 -19.00
N LYS A 47 12.37 10.12 -19.25
CA LYS A 47 12.91 11.01 -18.21
C LYS A 47 11.80 11.81 -17.53
N LYS A 48 10.91 12.44 -18.31
CA LYS A 48 9.78 13.20 -17.77
C LYS A 48 8.84 12.35 -16.90
N ALA A 49 8.55 11.12 -17.32
CA ALA A 49 7.75 10.19 -16.52
C ALA A 49 8.46 9.77 -15.22
N LYS A 50 9.77 9.51 -15.30
CA LYS A 50 10.59 9.19 -14.13
C LYS A 50 10.62 10.35 -13.14
N ASP A 51 10.80 11.58 -13.61
CA ASP A 51 10.84 12.78 -12.78
C ASP A 51 9.51 12.95 -12.01
N GLY A 52 8.36 12.71 -12.66
CA GLY A 52 7.06 12.75 -11.99
C GLY A 52 6.90 11.68 -10.89
N ILE A 53 7.44 10.47 -11.09
CA ILE A 53 7.44 9.42 -10.06
C ILE A 53 8.36 9.79 -8.89
N GLU A 54 9.54 10.35 -9.15
CA GLU A 54 10.47 10.75 -8.11
C GLU A 54 9.96 11.96 -7.32
N GLU A 55 9.29 12.93 -7.95
CA GLU A 55 8.61 14.01 -7.25
C GLU A 55 7.50 13.47 -6.32
N ALA A 56 6.68 12.53 -6.80
CA ALA A 56 5.67 11.87 -5.97
C ALA A 56 6.33 11.14 -4.78
N ARG A 57 7.47 10.48 -5.01
CA ARG A 57 8.23 9.78 -3.97
C ARG A 57 8.71 10.75 -2.89
N GLU A 58 9.28 11.89 -3.29
CA GLU A 58 9.74 12.93 -2.38
C GLU A 58 8.60 13.55 -1.56
N ASN A 59 7.43 13.74 -2.17
CA ASN A 59 6.24 14.26 -1.50
C ASN A 59 5.76 13.29 -0.40
N VAL A 60 5.70 11.98 -0.69
CA VAL A 60 5.37 10.95 0.31
C VAL A 60 6.42 10.89 1.41
N ALA A 61 7.71 10.92 1.06
CA ALA A 61 8.79 10.90 2.04
C ALA A 61 8.72 12.10 2.99
N ARG A 62 8.40 13.28 2.47
CA ARG A 62 8.24 14.51 3.26
C ARG A 62 7.05 14.43 4.21
N LEU A 63 5.93 13.87 3.75
CA LEU A 63 4.74 13.64 4.57
C LEU A 63 5.03 12.68 5.73
N LEU A 64 5.85 11.65 5.50
CA LEU A 64 6.19 10.63 6.48
C LEU A 64 7.47 10.93 7.29
N HIS A 65 8.17 12.03 7.00
CA HIS A 65 9.44 12.41 7.60
C HIS A 65 10.56 11.36 7.45
N VAL A 66 10.66 10.75 6.27
CA VAL A 66 11.66 9.72 5.93
C VAL A 66 12.44 10.09 4.67
N SER A 67 13.50 9.33 4.36
CA SER A 67 14.22 9.49 3.09
C SER A 67 13.37 8.98 1.92
N ALA A 68 13.44 9.65 0.76
CA ALA A 68 12.81 9.15 -0.46
C ALA A 68 13.27 7.73 -0.83
N LYS A 69 14.50 7.33 -0.46
CA LYS A 69 15.02 5.98 -0.68
C LYS A 69 14.29 4.88 0.10
N GLU A 70 13.52 5.25 1.11
CA GLU A 70 12.73 4.33 1.94
C GLU A 70 11.30 4.14 1.39
N ILE A 71 10.91 4.91 0.37
CA ILE A 71 9.56 4.86 -0.21
C ILE A 71 9.54 3.89 -1.40
N PHE A 72 8.71 2.85 -1.27
CA PHE A 72 8.42 1.90 -2.34
C PHE A 72 6.93 1.99 -2.69
N PHE A 73 6.63 2.21 -3.97
CA PHE A 73 5.25 2.22 -4.46
C PHE A 73 4.76 0.78 -4.68
N THR A 74 3.56 0.50 -4.20
CA THR A 74 2.82 -0.76 -4.38
C THR A 74 1.41 -0.43 -4.88
N SER A 75 0.61 -1.42 -5.24
CA SER A 75 -0.79 -1.23 -5.63
C SER A 75 -1.72 -0.85 -4.46
N GLY A 76 -1.27 -0.99 -3.20
CA GLY A 76 -2.05 -0.60 -2.02
C GLY A 76 -1.65 -1.32 -0.74
N GLY A 77 -2.49 -1.18 0.28
CA GLY A 77 -2.23 -1.72 1.63
C GLY A 77 -2.12 -3.25 1.68
N THR A 78 -2.97 -3.97 0.94
CA THR A 78 -2.94 -5.44 0.91
C THR A 78 -1.63 -5.99 0.32
N GLU A 79 -1.15 -5.40 -0.77
CA GLU A 79 0.13 -5.79 -1.36
C GLU A 79 1.29 -5.44 -0.42
N THR A 80 1.31 -4.23 0.14
CA THR A 80 2.36 -3.77 1.07
C THR A 80 2.51 -4.71 2.26
N ASN A 81 1.38 -5.03 2.92
CA ASN A 81 1.35 -5.93 4.06
C ASN A 81 1.86 -7.33 3.70
N SER A 82 1.42 -7.86 2.56
CA SER A 82 1.91 -9.15 2.06
C SER A 82 3.41 -9.10 1.78
N TRP A 83 3.88 -8.09 1.06
CA TRP A 83 5.28 -7.93 0.68
C TRP A 83 6.21 -7.92 1.90
N VAL A 84 5.87 -7.17 2.95
CA VAL A 84 6.65 -7.15 4.20
C VAL A 84 6.68 -8.53 4.86
N ILE A 85 5.54 -9.21 4.99
CA ILE A 85 5.47 -10.54 5.61
C ILE A 85 6.36 -11.54 4.86
N TYR A 86 6.18 -11.67 3.54
CA TYR A 86 6.92 -12.63 2.73
C TYR A 86 8.42 -12.29 2.71
N SER A 87 8.78 -11.02 2.52
CA SER A 87 10.19 -10.61 2.47
C SER A 87 10.91 -10.84 3.80
N CYS A 88 10.28 -10.57 4.95
CA CYS A 88 10.86 -10.87 6.25
C CYS A 88 11.09 -12.37 6.46
N ILE A 89 10.16 -13.22 6.03
CA ILE A 89 10.29 -14.68 6.14
C ILE A 89 11.43 -15.18 5.26
N GLU A 90 11.45 -14.77 3.99
CA GLU A 90 12.50 -15.17 3.05
C GLU A 90 13.87 -14.68 3.48
N HIS A 91 13.96 -13.46 4.01
CA HIS A 91 15.21 -12.95 4.59
C HIS A 91 15.67 -13.80 5.78
N ARG A 92 14.77 -14.19 6.68
CA ARG A 92 15.11 -15.05 7.83
C ARG A 92 15.58 -16.44 7.37
N LYS A 93 14.93 -17.04 6.38
CA LYS A 93 15.38 -18.30 5.77
C LYS A 93 16.74 -18.17 5.09
N ALA A 94 17.00 -17.05 4.41
CA ALA A 94 18.30 -16.81 3.78
C ALA A 94 19.44 -16.74 4.81
N VAL A 95 19.19 -16.17 5.99
CA VAL A 95 20.20 -16.04 7.06
C VAL A 95 20.36 -17.32 7.88
N TRP A 96 19.27 -18.04 8.17
CA TRP A 96 19.26 -19.17 9.12
C TRP A 96 19.11 -20.55 8.47
N GLY A 97 19.00 -20.61 7.14
CA GLY A 97 18.80 -21.83 6.36
C GLY A 97 17.38 -21.97 5.83
N ARG A 98 17.22 -22.62 4.66
CA ARG A 98 15.92 -22.73 3.97
C ARG A 98 14.84 -23.44 4.80
N ASP A 99 15.25 -24.36 5.67
CA ASP A 99 14.34 -25.09 6.56
C ASP A 99 14.00 -24.31 7.84
N TYR A 100 14.60 -23.14 8.06
CA TYR A 100 14.29 -22.29 9.20
C TYR A 100 12.87 -21.73 9.10
N LYS A 101 12.09 -21.92 10.15
CA LYS A 101 10.70 -21.49 10.25
C LYS A 101 10.58 -20.36 11.28
N PRO A 102 10.48 -19.09 10.87
CA PRO A 102 10.48 -17.96 11.80
C PRO A 102 9.26 -17.99 12.72
N HIS A 103 9.46 -17.57 13.97
CA HIS A 103 8.36 -17.28 14.90
C HIS A 103 7.79 -15.90 14.60
N ILE A 104 6.48 -15.82 14.43
CA ILE A 104 5.75 -14.57 14.16
C ILE A 104 4.88 -14.21 15.36
N ILE A 105 4.89 -12.92 15.71
CA ILE A 105 4.02 -12.30 16.72
C ILE A 105 3.24 -11.20 16.00
N ALA A 106 1.91 -11.24 16.11
CA ALA A 106 1.00 -10.22 15.58
C ALA A 106 -0.08 -9.94 16.64
N SER A 107 -0.91 -8.90 16.46
CA SER A 107 -2.10 -8.72 17.30
C SER A 107 -3.29 -9.56 16.81
N ALA A 108 -4.21 -9.93 17.69
CA ALA A 108 -5.47 -10.57 17.30
C ALA A 108 -6.42 -9.67 16.49
N ILE A 109 -6.21 -8.34 16.49
CA ILE A 109 -7.09 -7.35 15.85
C ILE A 109 -6.53 -6.76 14.55
N GLU A 110 -5.49 -7.38 13.97
CA GLU A 110 -4.93 -6.91 12.70
C GLU A 110 -5.92 -7.03 11.54
N HIS A 111 -5.71 -6.22 10.50
CA HIS A 111 -6.49 -6.29 9.27
C HIS A 111 -6.35 -7.67 8.58
N PRO A 112 -7.37 -8.16 7.84
CA PRO A 112 -7.29 -9.44 7.12
C PRO A 112 -6.05 -9.61 6.23
N SER A 113 -5.55 -8.52 5.62
CA SER A 113 -4.31 -8.54 4.82
C SER A 113 -3.04 -8.91 5.59
N ILE A 114 -3.09 -8.94 6.93
CA ILE A 114 -2.02 -9.45 7.80
C ILE A 114 -2.39 -10.85 8.29
N LEU A 115 -3.60 -11.02 8.83
CA LEU A 115 -4.03 -12.27 9.47
C LEU A 115 -4.12 -13.44 8.48
N GLU A 116 -4.67 -13.21 7.29
CA GLU A 116 -4.89 -14.26 6.30
C GLU A 116 -3.57 -14.82 5.73
N PRO A 117 -2.60 -14.00 5.27
CA PRO A 117 -1.30 -14.51 4.85
C PRO A 117 -0.59 -15.29 5.96
N LEU A 118 -0.61 -14.81 7.20
CA LEU A 118 0.03 -15.50 8.33
C LEU A 118 -0.61 -16.87 8.62
N ARG A 119 -1.94 -16.96 8.56
CA ARG A 119 -2.66 -18.24 8.71
C ARG A 119 -2.33 -19.21 7.57
N ASP A 120 -2.27 -18.72 6.33
CA ASP A 120 -1.92 -19.54 5.17
C ASP A 120 -0.48 -20.04 5.24
N LEU A 121 0.48 -19.16 5.58
CA LEU A 121 1.89 -19.51 5.80
C LEU A 121 2.06 -20.53 6.93
N LYS A 122 1.30 -20.39 8.02
CA LYS A 122 1.28 -21.37 9.11
C LYS A 122 0.75 -22.73 8.64
N LYS A 123 -0.33 -22.75 7.85
CA LYS A 123 -0.91 -23.97 7.26
C LYS A 123 0.07 -24.67 6.31
N LYS A 124 0.78 -23.90 5.48
CA LYS A 124 1.84 -24.38 4.59
C LYS A 124 3.13 -24.77 5.32
N GLN A 125 3.18 -24.55 6.63
CA GLN A 125 4.34 -24.79 7.48
C GLN A 125 5.59 -23.99 7.08
N GLU A 126 5.40 -22.82 6.49
CA GLU A 126 6.49 -21.89 6.10
C GLU A 126 6.99 -21.07 7.30
N ILE A 127 6.18 -21.00 8.36
CA ILE A 127 6.51 -20.32 9.62
C ILE A 127 6.34 -21.26 10.81
N GLY A 128 7.05 -20.94 11.90
CA GLY A 128 7.12 -21.71 13.13
C GLY A 128 5.92 -21.41 14.01
N LYS A 129 6.16 -20.88 15.21
CA LYS A 129 5.09 -20.44 16.10
C LYS A 129 4.42 -19.18 15.52
N LEU A 130 3.11 -19.05 15.70
CA LEU A 130 2.33 -17.84 15.39
C LEU A 130 1.55 -17.48 16.66
N VAL A 131 1.74 -16.27 17.16
CA VAL A 131 1.08 -15.74 18.36
C VAL A 131 0.29 -14.50 17.99
N PHE A 132 -0.91 -14.39 18.57
CA PHE A 132 -1.83 -13.25 18.46
C PHE A 132 -1.97 -12.54 19.79
#